data_AF-A0A7C5IYG8-F1
#
_entry.id   AF-A0A7C5IYG8-F1
#
_cell.length_a   1.000
_cell.length_b   1.000
_cell.length_c   1.000
_cell.angle_alpha   90.00
_cell.angle_beta   90.00
_cell.angle_gamma   90.00
#
_symmetry.space_group_name_H-M   'P 1'
#
loop_
_entity.id
_entity.type
_entity.pdbx_description
1 polymer ?
#
loop_
_entity_poly.entity_id
_entity_poly.type
_entity_poly.pdbx_seq_one_letter_code
_entity_poly.pdbx_strand_id
1 'polypeptide(L)'
;MVYNLPQPLQQLFLPPSCLLCNDPGEGELDLCTTCLDDLPSNHHACSRCALPLPEEAPAGSLCGHCIRTEPPFHRIVAPWRYEGPLAELIRLLKFRQKLAVGRSLGILLARQLKRRRERPQLILPVPLHPRQLRERGFNHAAELAYAISRELGLPWSTRLLRKQRPTPAQHNLDRGERLENLRGAFHFIPSGGYRHVAVVDDVVTTGATVTEVARTLKRAGVEKVEIWAVARTPDR
;
A
#
# COMPACT_ATOMS: atom_id res chain seq x y z
N MET A 1 11.88 20.19 31.81
CA MET A 1 11.35 21.20 30.88
C MET A 1 12.05 21.00 29.55
N VAL A 2 11.53 20.10 28.71
CA VAL A 2 12.09 19.80 27.40
C VAL A 2 11.32 20.64 26.38
N TYR A 3 12.04 21.49 25.67
CA TYR A 3 11.52 22.55 24.81
C TYR A 3 10.52 22.04 23.78
N ASN A 4 9.31 22.61 23.82
CA ASN A 4 8.27 22.41 22.83
C ASN A 4 8.52 23.38 21.66
N LEU A 5 9.56 23.12 20.85
CA LEU A 5 9.85 23.94 19.67
C LEU A 5 8.81 23.64 18.56
N PRO A 6 8.32 24.65 17.83
CA PRO A 6 7.48 24.45 16.64
C PRO A 6 8.17 23.52 15.62
N GLN A 7 7.44 22.57 15.03
CA GLN A 7 7.97 21.62 14.02
C GLN A 7 8.89 22.22 12.93
N PRO A 8 8.60 23.39 12.33
CA PRO A 8 9.49 23.96 11.31
C PRO A 8 10.87 24.36 11.86
N LEU A 9 10.97 24.75 13.13
CA LEU A 9 12.26 25.07 13.76
C LEU A 9 13.07 23.80 14.07
N GLN A 10 12.40 22.69 14.40
CA GLN A 10 13.09 21.41 14.64
C GLN A 10 13.71 20.83 13.36
N GLN A 11 13.02 20.96 12.22
CA GLN A 11 13.52 20.51 10.90
C GLN A 11 14.74 21.30 10.42
N LEU A 12 14.91 22.54 10.87
CA LEU A 12 16.05 23.39 10.50
C LEU A 12 17.36 22.98 11.20
N PHE A 13 17.26 22.46 12.44
CA PHE A 13 18.43 22.09 13.25
C PHE A 13 18.72 20.57 13.24
N LEU A 14 17.72 19.74 12.96
CA LEU A 14 17.82 18.29 12.81
C LEU A 14 16.99 17.85 11.60
N PRO A 15 17.47 18.05 10.35
CA PRO A 15 16.77 17.55 9.19
C PRO A 15 16.60 16.02 9.31
N PRO A 16 15.45 15.47 8.89
CA PRO A 16 15.26 14.02 8.89
C PRO A 16 16.40 13.36 8.11
N SER A 17 17.05 12.33 8.65
CA SER A 17 18.14 11.64 7.95
C SER A 17 17.57 10.58 7.01
N CYS A 18 18.16 10.47 5.83
CA CYS A 18 17.82 9.46 4.84
C CYS A 18 17.95 8.06 5.45
N LEU A 19 16.88 7.28 5.37
CA LEU A 19 16.82 5.95 5.98
C LEU A 19 17.69 4.90 5.27
N LEU A 20 18.24 5.22 4.10
CA LEU A 20 19.09 4.35 3.28
C LEU A 20 20.58 4.72 3.39
N CYS A 21 20.94 6.00 3.20
CA CYS A 21 22.33 6.45 3.17
C CYS A 21 22.75 7.35 4.36
N ASN A 22 21.82 7.81 5.19
CA ASN A 22 22.00 8.79 6.28
C ASN A 22 22.30 10.24 5.86
N ASP A 23 22.30 10.57 4.57
CA ASP A 23 22.35 11.97 4.10
C ASP A 23 21.12 12.77 4.56
N PRO A 24 21.14 14.12 4.52
CA PRO A 24 19.95 14.92 4.78
C PRO A 24 18.76 14.54 3.89
N GLY A 25 17.61 14.34 4.49
CA GLY A 25 16.36 14.01 3.82
C GLY A 25 15.72 15.22 3.12
N GLU A 26 14.81 14.94 2.20
CA GLU A 26 14.15 15.95 1.37
C GLU A 26 12.81 16.42 1.98
N GLY A 27 12.79 17.66 2.46
CA GLY A 27 11.59 18.28 3.03
C GLY A 27 11.05 17.50 4.22
N GLU A 28 9.83 16.98 4.12
CA GLU A 28 9.24 16.15 5.16
C GLU A 28 9.64 14.67 5.07
N LEU A 29 10.39 14.25 4.05
CA LEU A 29 10.73 12.84 3.84
C LEU A 29 12.01 12.46 4.59
N ASP A 30 12.02 11.25 5.14
CA ASP A 30 13.20 10.59 5.70
C ASP A 30 14.01 9.88 4.59
N LEU A 31 14.09 10.51 3.41
CA LEU A 31 14.79 10.03 2.20
C LEU A 31 15.41 11.23 1.50
N CYS A 32 16.68 11.14 1.11
CA CYS A 32 17.33 12.15 0.27
C CYS A 32 16.91 12.00 -1.20
N THR A 33 17.10 13.04 -2.00
CA THR A 33 16.71 13.07 -3.41
C THR A 33 17.36 11.95 -4.23
N THR A 34 18.65 11.66 -4.02
CA THR A 34 19.33 10.56 -4.71
C THR A 34 18.68 9.21 -4.45
N CYS A 35 18.39 8.89 -3.18
CA CYS A 35 17.71 7.64 -2.84
C CYS A 35 16.25 7.59 -3.31
N LEU A 36 15.59 8.74 -3.49
CA LEU A 36 14.26 8.82 -4.08
C LEU A 36 14.30 8.50 -5.57
N ASP A 37 15.28 9.05 -6.28
CA ASP A 37 15.49 8.83 -7.71
C ASP A 37 15.89 7.37 -8.01
N ASP A 38 16.60 6.72 -7.09
CA ASP A 38 16.98 5.30 -7.18
C ASP A 38 15.83 4.32 -6.92
N LEU A 39 14.63 4.78 -6.55
CA LEU A 39 13.50 3.88 -6.32
C LEU A 39 13.06 3.21 -7.64
N PRO A 40 12.91 1.88 -7.66
CA PRO A 40 12.64 1.12 -8.88
C PRO A 40 11.22 1.39 -9.40
N SER A 41 11.10 2.33 -10.33
CA SER A 41 9.80 2.75 -10.86
C SER A 41 9.13 1.65 -11.70
N ASN A 42 7.81 1.58 -11.62
CA ASN A 42 6.97 0.60 -12.31
C ASN A 42 6.24 1.23 -13.51
N HIS A 43 7.01 1.83 -14.44
CA HIS A 43 6.48 2.59 -15.57
C HIS A 43 5.74 1.70 -16.58
N HIS A 44 6.28 0.51 -16.87
CA HIS A 44 5.72 -0.47 -17.78
C HIS A 44 4.99 -1.52 -16.96
N ALA A 45 3.68 -1.34 -16.77
CA ALA A 45 2.89 -2.18 -15.89
C ALA A 45 1.50 -2.45 -16.43
N CYS A 46 0.94 -3.60 -16.04
CA CYS A 46 -0.44 -3.97 -16.32
C CYS A 46 -1.38 -2.89 -15.80
N SER A 47 -2.21 -2.33 -16.68
CA SER A 47 -3.10 -1.21 -16.38
C SER A 47 -4.15 -1.51 -15.30
N ARG A 48 -4.38 -2.81 -15.03
CA ARG A 48 -5.30 -3.34 -14.04
C ARG A 48 -4.61 -3.82 -12.76
N CYS A 49 -3.67 -4.75 -12.81
CA CYS A 49 -3.06 -5.32 -11.59
C CYS A 49 -1.67 -4.76 -11.24
N ALA A 50 -1.18 -3.77 -11.99
CA ALA A 50 0.14 -3.16 -11.86
C ALA A 50 1.32 -4.14 -11.94
N LEU A 51 1.10 -5.38 -12.38
CA LEU A 51 2.19 -6.33 -12.64
C LEU A 51 3.18 -5.70 -13.65
N PRO A 52 4.49 -5.62 -13.34
CA PRO A 52 5.49 -5.18 -14.29
C PRO A 52 5.39 -5.97 -15.60
N LEU A 53 5.47 -5.26 -16.72
CA LEU A 53 5.46 -5.80 -18.06
C LEU A 53 6.80 -5.49 -18.75
N PRO A 54 7.13 -6.19 -19.84
CA PRO A 54 8.25 -5.81 -20.70
C PRO A 54 8.13 -4.34 -21.15
N GLU A 55 9.27 -3.68 -21.38
CA GLU A 55 9.32 -2.24 -21.71
C GLU A 55 8.61 -1.94 -23.04
N GLU A 56 8.59 -2.90 -23.95
CA GLU A 56 7.96 -2.81 -25.26
C GLU A 56 6.42 -2.91 -25.19
N ALA A 57 5.85 -3.26 -24.03
CA ALA A 57 4.41 -3.35 -23.86
C ALA A 57 3.75 -1.96 -24.03
N PRO A 58 2.75 -1.82 -24.93
CA PRO A 58 2.04 -0.56 -25.12
C PRO A 58 1.41 -0.02 -23.83
N ALA A 59 1.29 1.30 -23.73
CA ALA A 59 0.59 1.93 -22.61
C ALA A 59 -0.86 1.41 -22.51
N GLY A 60 -1.28 1.04 -21.30
CA GLY A 60 -2.62 0.49 -21.07
C GLY A 60 -2.72 -1.04 -21.18
N SER A 61 -1.62 -1.73 -21.51
CA SER A 61 -1.58 -3.19 -21.64
C SER A 61 -2.09 -3.94 -20.41
N LEU A 62 -2.70 -5.11 -20.65
CA LEU A 62 -3.09 -6.05 -19.61
C LEU A 62 -2.13 -7.24 -19.60
N CYS A 63 -1.78 -7.74 -18.43
CA CYS A 63 -1.05 -9.00 -18.32
C CYS A 63 -1.95 -10.20 -18.67
N GLY A 64 -1.34 -11.33 -19.05
CA GLY A 64 -2.07 -12.55 -19.41
C GLY A 64 -3.08 -13.02 -18.36
N HIS A 65 -2.78 -12.84 -17.06
CA HIS A 65 -3.74 -13.16 -16.00
C HIS A 65 -4.98 -12.26 -16.03
N CYS A 66 -4.80 -10.94 -16.19
CA CYS A 66 -5.93 -9.99 -16.22
C CYS A 66 -6.78 -10.09 -17.49
N ILE A 67 -6.21 -10.63 -18.57
CA ILE A 67 -6.93 -10.98 -19.80
C ILE A 67 -7.81 -12.20 -19.56
N ARG A 68 -7.26 -13.26 -18.96
CA ARG A 68 -7.99 -14.52 -18.71
C ARG A 68 -9.05 -14.40 -17.61
N THR A 69 -8.80 -13.58 -16.60
CA THR A 69 -9.68 -13.48 -15.45
C THR A 69 -9.71 -12.04 -14.96
N GLU A 70 -10.87 -11.40 -15.08
CA GLU A 70 -11.07 -10.07 -14.56
C GLU A 70 -11.04 -10.10 -13.01
N PRO A 71 -10.12 -9.36 -12.37
CA PRO A 71 -10.10 -9.26 -10.93
C PRO A 71 -11.29 -8.46 -10.39
N PRO A 72 -11.70 -8.68 -9.14
CA PRO A 72 -12.85 -8.04 -8.50
C PRO A 72 -12.59 -6.59 -8.05
N PHE A 73 -11.54 -5.95 -8.58
CA PHE A 73 -11.17 -4.56 -8.33
C PHE A 73 -10.94 -3.84 -9.67
N HIS A 74 -11.08 -2.52 -9.68
CA HIS A 74 -10.94 -1.71 -10.90
C HIS A 74 -9.47 -1.62 -11.32
N ARG A 75 -8.59 -1.35 -10.36
CA ARG A 75 -7.15 -1.32 -10.60
C ARG A 75 -6.31 -1.30 -9.33
N ILE A 76 -5.04 -1.64 -9.50
CA ILE A 76 -3.97 -1.44 -8.53
C ILE A 76 -3.13 -0.23 -8.97
N VAL A 77 -2.80 0.62 -8.02
CA VAL A 77 -1.80 1.68 -8.14
C VAL A 77 -0.61 1.24 -7.30
N ALA A 78 0.47 0.86 -7.99
CA ALA A 78 1.73 0.47 -7.39
C ALA A 78 2.87 1.08 -8.22
N PRO A 79 3.29 2.32 -7.91
CA PRO A 79 4.19 3.09 -8.76
C PRO A 79 5.63 2.57 -8.73
N TRP A 80 5.98 1.66 -7.82
CA TRP A 80 7.29 1.03 -7.75
C TRP A 80 7.25 -0.50 -7.78
N ARG A 81 8.38 -1.11 -8.15
CA ARG A 81 8.61 -2.55 -8.11
C ARG A 81 9.17 -2.95 -6.75
N TYR A 82 8.79 -4.13 -6.26
CA TYR A 82 9.28 -4.63 -4.97
C TYR A 82 10.69 -5.25 -5.11
N GLU A 83 11.70 -4.40 -5.21
CA GLU A 83 13.11 -4.76 -5.38
C GLU A 83 14.04 -3.65 -4.89
N GLY A 84 15.36 -3.91 -4.90
CA GLY A 84 16.40 -2.92 -4.62
C GLY A 84 16.17 -2.09 -3.34
N PRO A 85 16.39 -0.76 -3.37
CA PRO A 85 16.28 0.09 -2.19
C PRO A 85 14.87 0.14 -1.60
N LEU A 86 13.82 -0.05 -2.41
CA LEU A 86 12.44 -0.08 -1.91
C LEU A 86 12.16 -1.33 -1.08
N ALA A 87 12.69 -2.49 -1.48
CA ALA A 87 12.57 -3.71 -0.70
C ALA A 87 13.25 -3.56 0.68
N GLU A 88 14.37 -2.84 0.74
CA GLU A 88 15.02 -2.49 2.01
C GLU A 88 14.16 -1.57 2.88
N LEU A 89 13.57 -0.51 2.32
CA LEU A 89 12.65 0.36 3.06
C LEU A 89 11.47 -0.42 3.64
N ILE A 90 10.82 -1.27 2.83
CA ILE A 90 9.70 -2.09 3.29
C ILE A 90 10.14 -3.09 4.37
N ARG A 91 11.37 -3.62 4.30
CA ARG A 91 11.95 -4.44 5.36
C ARG A 91 12.17 -3.63 6.64
N LEU A 92 12.73 -2.42 6.56
CA LEU A 92 12.91 -1.52 7.70
C LEU A 92 11.58 -1.18 8.37
N LEU A 93 10.54 -0.95 7.56
CA LEU A 93 9.17 -0.77 8.03
C LEU A 93 8.68 -2.00 8.81
N LYS A 94 8.85 -3.21 8.26
CA LYS A 94 8.37 -4.47 8.87
C LYS A 94 9.08 -4.91 10.14
N PHE A 95 10.38 -4.63 10.27
CA PHE A 95 11.22 -5.24 11.32
C PHE A 95 11.71 -4.27 12.39
N ARG A 96 11.77 -2.95 12.12
CA ARG A 96 12.33 -1.98 13.06
C ARG A 96 11.33 -0.97 13.61
N GLN A 97 10.04 -1.18 13.34
CA GLN A 97 8.95 -0.28 13.77
C GLN A 97 9.22 1.20 13.45
N LYS A 98 9.99 1.47 12.38
CA LYS A 98 10.34 2.83 11.99
C LYS A 98 9.12 3.46 11.32
N LEU A 99 8.23 4.03 12.13
CA LEU A 99 7.03 4.75 11.68
C LEU A 99 7.37 5.85 10.66
N ALA A 100 8.57 6.43 10.77
CA ALA A 100 9.17 7.34 9.80
C ALA A 100 9.18 6.79 8.35
N VAL A 101 9.48 5.49 8.18
CA VAL A 101 9.43 4.83 6.86
C VAL A 101 7.99 4.80 6.35
N GLY A 102 7.03 4.42 7.21
CA GLY A 102 5.61 4.35 6.85
C GLY A 102 5.06 5.72 6.42
N ARG A 103 5.42 6.77 7.16
CA ARG A 103 5.10 8.16 6.82
C ARG A 103 5.69 8.55 5.46
N SER A 104 6.98 8.35 5.26
CA SER A 104 7.67 8.71 4.01
C SER A 104 7.09 7.98 2.79
N LEU A 105 6.90 6.66 2.88
CA LEU A 105 6.29 5.86 1.79
C LEU A 105 4.83 6.25 1.54
N GLY A 106 4.07 6.58 2.58
CA GLY A 106 2.69 7.05 2.46
C GLY A 106 2.60 8.41 1.76
N ILE A 107 3.47 9.36 2.12
CA ILE A 107 3.56 10.68 1.45
C ILE A 107 3.95 10.49 -0.02
N LEU A 108 4.94 9.65 -0.32
CA LEU A 108 5.36 9.37 -1.69
C LEU A 108 4.22 8.77 -2.52
N LEU A 109 3.52 7.77 -1.99
CA LEU A 109 2.36 7.20 -2.67
C LEU A 109 1.24 8.23 -2.85
N ALA A 110 0.98 9.06 -1.84
CA ALA A 110 0.01 10.15 -1.95
C ALA A 110 0.38 11.15 -3.06
N ARG A 111 1.65 11.53 -3.21
CA ARG A 111 2.13 12.39 -4.32
C ARG A 111 1.80 11.78 -5.69
N GLN A 112 1.96 10.47 -5.85
CA GLN A 112 1.57 9.76 -7.09
C GLN A 112 0.05 9.77 -7.29
N LEU A 113 -0.72 9.66 -6.21
CA LEU A 113 -2.18 9.69 -6.24
C LEU A 113 -2.74 11.11 -6.44
N LYS A 114 -2.02 12.18 -6.09
CA LYS A 114 -2.49 13.58 -6.20
C LYS A 114 -2.92 13.93 -7.63
N ARG A 115 -2.32 13.33 -8.65
CA ARG A 115 -2.67 13.56 -10.07
C ARG A 115 -4.00 12.95 -10.52
N ARG A 116 -4.65 12.12 -9.69
CA ARG A 116 -5.91 11.46 -10.06
C ARG A 116 -7.10 12.39 -9.85
N ARG A 117 -8.00 12.42 -10.84
CA ARG A 117 -9.23 13.25 -10.83
C ARG A 117 -10.30 12.67 -9.90
N GLU A 118 -10.57 11.37 -10.01
CA GLU A 118 -11.56 10.71 -9.17
C GLU A 118 -10.94 10.26 -7.84
N ARG A 119 -11.63 10.55 -6.74
CA ARG A 119 -11.20 10.23 -5.37
C ARG A 119 -12.16 9.23 -4.74
N PRO A 120 -11.65 8.22 -4.00
CA PRO A 120 -12.50 7.36 -3.20
C PRO A 120 -13.13 8.16 -2.05
N GLN A 121 -14.28 7.69 -1.60
CA GLN A 121 -14.99 8.24 -0.45
C GLN A 121 -14.38 7.76 0.87
N LEU A 122 -13.66 6.63 0.84
CA LEU A 122 -13.05 6.03 2.02
C LEU A 122 -11.77 5.25 1.65
N ILE A 123 -10.77 5.39 2.51
CA ILE A 123 -9.55 4.58 2.51
C ILE A 123 -9.65 3.49 3.59
N LEU A 124 -9.38 2.24 3.21
CA LEU A 124 -9.36 1.09 4.11
C LEU A 124 -7.99 0.41 4.06
N PRO A 125 -7.17 0.41 5.12
CA PRO A 125 -5.98 -0.41 5.15
C PRO A 125 -6.35 -1.90 5.20
N VAL A 126 -5.59 -2.75 4.53
CA VAL A 126 -5.70 -4.20 4.66
C VAL A 126 -5.45 -4.58 6.13
N PRO A 127 -6.41 -5.24 6.82
CA PRO A 127 -6.26 -5.54 8.23
C PRO A 127 -5.36 -6.76 8.45
N LEU A 128 -4.54 -6.67 9.49
CA LEU A 128 -3.89 -7.83 10.09
C LEU A 128 -4.87 -8.56 11.01
N HIS A 129 -4.67 -9.87 11.19
CA HIS A 129 -5.40 -10.61 12.21
C HIS A 129 -4.97 -10.12 13.61
N PRO A 130 -5.86 -10.02 14.62
CA PRO A 130 -5.52 -9.46 15.94
C PRO A 130 -4.29 -10.11 16.61
N ARG A 131 -4.09 -11.41 16.40
CA ARG A 131 -2.88 -12.11 16.87
C ARG A 131 -1.59 -11.57 16.22
N GLN A 132 -1.59 -11.40 14.90
CA GLN A 132 -0.44 -10.85 14.16
C GLN A 132 -0.21 -9.37 14.50
N LEU A 133 -1.28 -8.62 14.77
CA LEU A 133 -1.17 -7.24 15.22
C LEU A 133 -0.46 -7.15 16.58
N ARG A 134 -0.80 -8.04 17.52
CA ARG A 134 -0.10 -8.11 18.83
C ARG A 134 1.36 -8.50 18.69
N GLU A 135 1.68 -9.46 17.82
CA GLU A 135 3.05 -9.90 17.56
C GLU A 135 3.90 -8.81 16.88
N ARG A 136 3.31 -8.01 15.99
CA ARG A 136 4.00 -6.98 15.20
C ARG A 136 3.95 -5.57 15.81
N GLY A 137 3.10 -5.34 16.81
CA GLY A 137 2.86 -4.04 17.44
C GLY A 137 1.94 -3.10 16.67
N PHE A 138 2.00 -3.07 15.33
CA PHE A 138 1.20 -2.16 14.50
C PHE A 138 0.91 -2.72 13.10
N ASN A 139 0.03 -2.03 12.36
CA ASN A 139 -0.35 -2.40 10.98
C ASN A 139 0.27 -1.42 9.97
N HIS A 140 1.29 -1.87 9.23
CA HIS A 140 1.97 -1.07 8.21
C HIS A 140 1.01 -0.45 7.18
N ALA A 141 -0.01 -1.20 6.75
CA ALA A 141 -1.01 -0.69 5.83
C ALA A 141 -1.82 0.48 6.44
N ALA A 142 -2.06 0.44 7.76
CA ALA A 142 -2.74 1.51 8.48
C ALA A 142 -1.87 2.77 8.59
N GLU A 143 -0.56 2.65 8.82
CA GLU A 143 0.36 3.79 8.81
C GLU A 143 0.40 4.48 7.44
N LEU A 144 0.47 3.68 6.36
CA LEU A 144 0.38 4.18 4.99
C LEU A 144 -0.96 4.88 4.74
N ALA A 145 -2.07 4.23 5.12
CA ALA A 145 -3.41 4.79 4.94
C ALA A 145 -3.60 6.11 5.69
N TYR A 146 -3.05 6.22 6.90
CA TYR A 146 -3.07 7.45 7.69
C TYR A 146 -2.31 8.58 7.01
N ALA A 147 -1.07 8.33 6.56
CA ALA A 147 -0.28 9.32 5.85
C ALA A 147 -0.96 9.76 4.54
N ILE A 148 -1.50 8.82 3.76
CA ILE A 148 -2.22 9.12 2.52
C ILE A 148 -3.50 9.93 2.80
N SER A 149 -4.25 9.57 3.84
CA SER A 149 -5.45 10.30 4.26
C SER A 149 -5.14 11.76 4.59
N ARG A 150 -4.06 12.00 5.35
CA ARG A 150 -3.59 13.35 5.69
C ARG A 150 -3.19 14.16 4.46
N GLU A 151 -2.43 13.55 3.56
CA GLU A 151 -1.95 14.21 2.33
C GLU A 151 -3.03 14.53 1.30
N LEU A 152 -4.08 13.71 1.24
CA LEU A 152 -5.16 13.83 0.26
C LEU A 152 -6.45 14.41 0.83
N GLY A 153 -6.54 14.60 2.15
CA GLY A 153 -7.76 15.04 2.83
C GLY A 153 -8.92 14.04 2.75
N LEU A 154 -8.62 12.73 2.68
CA LEU A 154 -9.62 11.68 2.47
C LEU A 154 -9.98 10.95 3.77
N PRO A 155 -11.25 10.58 4.00
CA PRO A 155 -11.63 9.74 5.14
C PRO A 155 -10.93 8.38 5.09
N TRP A 156 -10.60 7.82 6.26
CA TRP A 156 -10.04 6.49 6.38
C TRP A 156 -10.55 5.77 7.63
N SER A 157 -10.50 4.43 7.66
CA SER A 157 -10.93 3.64 8.82
C SER A 157 -10.25 2.30 8.95
N THR A 158 -9.76 1.98 10.15
CA THR A 158 -9.27 0.64 10.53
C THR A 158 -10.37 -0.26 11.08
N ARG A 159 -11.59 0.26 11.30
CA ARG A 159 -12.65 -0.45 12.02
C ARG A 159 -13.63 -1.17 11.11
N LEU A 160 -13.80 -0.67 9.89
CA LEU A 160 -14.82 -1.11 8.94
C LEU A 160 -14.40 -2.37 8.16
N LEU A 161 -13.11 -2.59 7.94
CA LEU A 161 -12.59 -3.81 7.33
C LEU A 161 -11.79 -4.60 8.37
N ARG A 162 -12.17 -5.86 8.61
CA ARG A 162 -11.56 -6.71 9.63
C ARG A 162 -11.15 -8.06 9.06
N LYS A 163 -10.03 -8.59 9.53
CA LYS A 163 -9.61 -9.96 9.27
C LYS A 163 -10.09 -10.87 10.39
N GLN A 164 -11.10 -11.70 10.12
CA GLN A 164 -11.76 -12.55 11.12
C GLN A 164 -11.01 -13.86 11.37
N ARG A 165 -10.42 -14.44 10.32
CA ARG A 165 -9.68 -15.71 10.43
C ARG A 165 -8.17 -15.47 10.34
N PRO A 166 -7.37 -16.13 11.19
CA PRO A 166 -5.94 -16.21 10.96
C PRO A 166 -5.72 -17.07 9.72
N THR A 167 -4.88 -16.61 8.81
CA THR A 167 -4.45 -17.38 7.64
C THR A 167 -2.93 -17.54 7.75
N PRO A 168 -2.41 -18.78 7.87
CA PRO A 168 -0.97 -18.98 7.95
C PRO A 168 -0.29 -18.42 6.69
N ALA A 169 0.85 -17.74 6.88
CA ALA A 169 1.68 -17.32 5.77
C ALA A 169 2.44 -18.55 5.26
N GLN A 170 1.85 -19.26 4.31
CA GLN A 170 2.54 -20.38 3.65
C GLN A 170 3.32 -19.80 2.47
N HIS A 171 4.64 -19.73 2.64
CA HIS A 171 5.57 -19.11 1.68
C HIS A 171 5.68 -19.88 0.36
N ASN A 172 5.28 -21.16 0.36
CA ASN A 172 5.37 -22.06 -0.81
C ASN A 172 4.09 -22.16 -1.62
N LEU A 173 3.03 -21.44 -1.23
CA LEU A 173 1.77 -21.52 -1.96
C LEU A 173 1.77 -20.66 -3.21
N ASP A 174 1.18 -21.21 -4.26
CA ASP A 174 0.88 -20.47 -5.45
C ASP A 174 -0.27 -19.45 -5.23
N ARG A 175 -0.58 -18.67 -6.26
CA ARG A 175 -1.64 -17.67 -6.20
C ARG A 175 -3.02 -18.27 -5.87
N GLY A 176 -3.36 -19.41 -6.47
CA GLY A 176 -4.65 -20.07 -6.32
C GLY A 176 -4.84 -20.61 -4.90
N GLU A 177 -3.84 -21.32 -4.38
CA GLU A 177 -3.84 -21.84 -3.02
C GLU A 177 -3.91 -20.70 -1.98
N ARG A 178 -3.17 -19.61 -2.20
CA ARG A 178 -3.27 -18.42 -1.33
C ARG A 178 -4.66 -17.80 -1.37
N LEU A 179 -5.33 -17.81 -2.52
CA LEU A 179 -6.66 -17.26 -2.67
C LEU A 179 -7.71 -18.10 -1.93
N GLU A 180 -7.66 -19.43 -2.06
CA GLU A 180 -8.56 -20.32 -1.32
C GLU A 180 -8.33 -20.20 0.19
N ASN A 181 -7.08 -20.12 0.64
CA ASN A 181 -6.76 -19.91 2.06
C ASN A 181 -7.32 -18.62 2.64
N LEU A 182 -7.43 -17.57 1.83
CA LEU A 182 -7.95 -16.27 2.23
C LEU A 182 -9.46 -16.17 2.10
N ARG A 183 -10.13 -17.10 1.41
CA ARG A 183 -11.56 -17.05 1.12
C ARG A 183 -12.38 -16.86 2.41
N GLY A 184 -13.18 -15.81 2.45
CA GLY A 184 -14.00 -15.48 3.63
C GLY A 184 -13.19 -15.05 4.87
N ALA A 185 -11.90 -14.75 4.75
CA ALA A 185 -11.09 -14.30 5.88
C ALA A 185 -11.38 -12.85 6.28
N PHE A 186 -12.02 -12.07 5.40
CA PHE A 186 -12.30 -10.65 5.61
C PHE A 186 -13.79 -10.36 5.72
N HIS A 187 -14.12 -9.45 6.63
CA HIS A 187 -15.46 -8.93 6.83
C HIS A 187 -15.44 -7.41 6.75
N PHE A 188 -16.38 -6.86 5.99
CA PHE A 188 -16.62 -5.42 5.90
C PHE A 188 -17.94 -5.08 6.58
N ILE A 189 -17.93 -4.03 7.40
CA ILE A 189 -19.10 -3.50 8.07
C ILE A 189 -19.66 -2.39 7.19
N PRO A 190 -20.78 -2.63 6.47
CA PRO A 190 -21.37 -1.63 5.59
C PRO A 190 -21.89 -0.49 6.47
N SER A 191 -21.25 0.66 6.35
CA SER A 191 -21.69 1.91 6.98
C SER A 191 -21.49 3.02 5.96
N GLY A 192 -22.32 4.05 5.99
CA GLY A 192 -22.09 5.26 5.18
C GLY A 192 -22.27 5.14 3.66
N GLY A 193 -22.76 4.02 3.12
CA GLY A 193 -23.14 3.92 1.70
C GLY A 193 -22.00 4.15 0.70
N TYR A 194 -20.76 3.77 1.05
CA TYR A 194 -19.59 3.99 0.21
C TYR A 194 -19.68 3.22 -1.11
N ARG A 195 -19.70 3.94 -2.24
CA ARG A 195 -19.69 3.39 -3.59
C ARG A 195 -18.28 3.29 -4.16
N HIS A 196 -17.36 4.18 -3.77
CA HIS A 196 -15.95 4.12 -4.18
C HIS A 196 -15.02 4.05 -2.97
N VAL A 197 -14.29 2.95 -2.85
CA VAL A 197 -13.34 2.68 -1.76
C VAL A 197 -11.95 2.42 -2.34
N ALA A 198 -10.92 2.95 -1.67
CA ALA A 198 -9.54 2.54 -1.89
C ALA A 198 -9.06 1.64 -0.76
N VAL A 199 -8.42 0.53 -1.11
CA VAL A 199 -7.79 -0.40 -0.18
C VAL A 199 -6.29 -0.18 -0.20
N VAL A 200 -5.67 0.02 0.96
CA VAL A 200 -4.22 0.29 1.08
C VAL A 200 -3.48 -0.95 1.58
N ASP A 201 -2.37 -1.28 0.93
CA ASP A 201 -1.43 -2.32 1.37
C ASP A 201 0.02 -1.83 1.20
N ASP A 202 1.00 -2.50 1.80
CA ASP A 202 2.41 -2.16 1.56
C ASP A 202 2.90 -2.72 0.22
N VAL A 203 2.71 -4.03 -0.01
CA VAL A 203 3.19 -4.73 -1.20
C VAL A 203 2.15 -5.70 -1.72
N VAL A 204 1.85 -5.59 -3.01
CA VAL A 204 1.06 -6.60 -3.72
C VAL A 204 2.00 -7.65 -4.31
N THR A 205 1.91 -8.89 -3.81
CA THR A 205 2.72 -10.05 -4.24
C THR A 205 2.01 -10.96 -5.23
N THR A 206 1.09 -11.83 -4.80
CA THR A 206 0.26 -12.61 -5.72
C THR A 206 -1.07 -11.93 -6.03
N GLY A 207 -1.40 -10.86 -5.31
CA GLY A 207 -2.69 -10.20 -5.37
C GLY A 207 -3.83 -10.95 -4.67
N ALA A 208 -3.59 -12.11 -4.04
CA ALA A 208 -4.63 -12.90 -3.38
C ALA A 208 -5.35 -12.13 -2.27
N THR A 209 -4.60 -11.45 -1.40
CA THR A 209 -5.14 -10.62 -0.30
C THR A 209 -6.09 -9.54 -0.81
N VAL A 210 -5.62 -8.71 -1.73
CA VAL A 210 -6.39 -7.58 -2.26
C VAL A 210 -7.57 -8.05 -3.14
N THR A 211 -7.43 -9.23 -3.78
CA THR A 211 -8.52 -9.88 -4.50
C THR A 211 -9.65 -10.26 -3.55
N GLU A 212 -9.35 -10.94 -2.43
CA GLU A 212 -10.40 -11.33 -1.49
C GLU A 212 -11.00 -10.13 -0.76
N VAL A 213 -10.20 -9.15 -0.35
CA VAL A 213 -10.72 -7.90 0.22
C VAL A 213 -11.68 -7.23 -0.76
N ALA A 214 -11.30 -7.13 -2.03
CA ALA A 214 -12.15 -6.54 -3.05
C ALA A 214 -13.45 -7.34 -3.22
N ARG A 215 -13.43 -8.69 -3.22
CA ARG A 215 -14.66 -9.51 -3.21
C ARG A 215 -15.54 -9.21 -2.01
N THR A 216 -14.97 -9.11 -0.81
CA THR A 216 -15.71 -8.75 0.40
C THR A 216 -16.40 -7.40 0.26
N LEU A 217 -15.71 -6.39 -0.28
CA LEU A 217 -16.29 -5.06 -0.52
C LEU A 217 -17.38 -5.08 -1.61
N LYS A 218 -17.15 -5.79 -2.71
CA LYS A 218 -18.13 -5.94 -3.80
C LYS A 218 -19.42 -6.62 -3.32
N ARG A 219 -19.30 -7.70 -2.53
CA ARG A 219 -20.47 -8.39 -1.93
C ARG A 219 -21.26 -7.48 -0.98
N ALA A 220 -20.60 -6.49 -0.38
CA ALA A 220 -21.23 -5.50 0.48
C ALA A 220 -21.80 -4.28 -0.30
N GLY A 221 -21.79 -4.31 -1.63
CA GLY A 221 -22.39 -3.27 -2.47
C GLY A 221 -21.46 -2.14 -2.89
N VAL A 222 -20.15 -2.22 -2.62
CA VAL A 222 -19.19 -1.20 -3.10
C VAL A 222 -19.05 -1.31 -4.63
N GLU A 223 -19.40 -0.26 -5.36
CA GLU A 223 -19.37 -0.25 -6.83
C GLU A 223 -17.94 -0.19 -7.38
N LYS A 224 -17.07 0.63 -6.80
CA LYS A 224 -15.70 0.88 -7.25
C LYS A 224 -14.69 0.59 -6.15
N VAL A 225 -13.77 -0.32 -6.43
CA VAL A 225 -12.69 -0.70 -5.52
C VAL A 225 -11.37 -0.48 -6.24
N GLU A 226 -10.54 0.41 -5.72
CA GLU A 226 -9.14 0.57 -6.13
C GLU A 226 -8.22 0.03 -5.05
N ILE A 227 -7.06 -0.46 -5.45
CA ILE A 227 -6.00 -0.90 -4.53
C ILE A 227 -4.85 0.09 -4.66
N TRP A 228 -4.36 0.63 -3.55
CA TRP A 228 -3.18 1.47 -3.50
C TRP A 228 -2.11 0.73 -2.71
N ALA A 229 -0.98 0.48 -3.33
CA ALA A 229 0.16 -0.16 -2.69
C ALA A 229 1.44 0.60 -2.99
N VAL A 230 2.42 0.51 -2.10
CA VAL A 230 3.74 1.08 -2.35
C VAL A 230 4.37 0.34 -3.53
N ALA A 231 4.36 -0.99 -3.50
CA ALA A 231 5.08 -1.79 -4.47
C ALA A 231 4.27 -2.96 -5.05
N ARG A 232 4.65 -3.38 -6.25
CA ARG A 232 4.24 -4.64 -6.87
C ARG A 232 5.44 -5.55 -7.06
N THR A 233 5.34 -6.81 -6.64
CA THR A 233 6.35 -7.82 -6.95
C THR A 233 6.29 -8.22 -8.44
N PRO A 234 7.41 -8.21 -9.17
CA PRO A 234 7.50 -8.80 -10.51
C PRO A 234 7.11 -10.29 -10.51
N ASP A 235 6.61 -10.79 -11.63
CA ASP A 235 6.50 -12.25 -11.81
C ASP A 235 7.92 -12.82 -11.95
N ARG A 236 8.17 -13.99 -11.36
CA ARG A 236 9.45 -14.71 -11.49
C ARG A 236 9.56 -15.39 -12.84
#